data_AF-A0A938QQ81-F1
#
_entry.id   AF-A0A938QQ81-F1
#
_cell.length_a   1.000
_cell.length_b   1.000
_cell.length_c   1.000
_cell.angle_alpha   90.00
_cell.angle_beta   90.00
_cell.angle_gamma   90.00
#
_symmetry.space_group_name_H-M   'P 1'
#
loop_
_entity.id
_entity.type
_entity.pdbx_description
1 polymer ?
#
loop_
_entity_poly.entity_id
_entity_poly.type
_entity_poly.pdbx_seq_one_letter_code
_entity_poly.pdbx_strand_id
1 'polypeptide(L)'
;MINIAANSAIDLLAKLKAIEINVPPRKKGRNTEHCERWSICRFLATYAETNLIQYPMRVEKREKPDFLISLPSTRIGIEVTEAVPPDWAWANARRENFIGSNLIFLQSFQPGGPRMSKMEVDNIASGANRGDGWVGDAPEKEWAEAMAYFSLQKADKFLKSEYERFDVNWLLIYDNWPLPAVEYLTGADYFLQWLGTLDTPLPFDSLFVECADSILHFKVPSYAPQPIRDLWKNV
;
A
#
# COMPACT_ATOMS: atom_id res chain seq x y z
N MET A 1 -0.32 -8.39 17.54
CA MET A 1 -1.63 -7.82 17.18
C MET A 1 -1.70 -6.35 17.62
N ILE A 2 -1.99 -5.44 16.70
CA ILE A 2 -2.02 -3.99 16.96
C ILE A 2 -3.25 -3.63 17.81
N ASN A 3 -3.01 -3.05 18.98
CA ASN A 3 -4.02 -2.42 19.83
C ASN A 3 -3.34 -1.25 20.56
N ILE A 4 -3.55 -0.03 20.07
CA ILE A 4 -2.86 1.17 20.54
C ILE A 4 -3.91 2.15 21.02
N ALA A 5 -3.84 2.59 22.28
CA ALA A 5 -4.56 3.75 22.76
C ALA A 5 -3.57 4.88 23.00
N ALA A 6 -3.87 6.11 22.59
CA ALA A 6 -2.98 7.25 22.77
C ALA A 6 -3.77 8.51 23.14
N ASN A 7 -3.23 9.28 24.09
CA ASN A 7 -3.87 10.53 24.55
C ASN A 7 -3.28 11.78 23.89
N SER A 8 -2.21 11.65 23.11
CA SER A 8 -1.58 12.73 22.36
C SER A 8 -0.70 12.17 21.23
N ALA A 9 -0.27 13.04 20.31
CA ALA A 9 0.68 12.68 19.27
C ALA A 9 2.01 12.15 19.81
N ILE A 10 2.55 12.79 20.86
CA ILE A 10 3.79 12.36 21.51
C ILE A 10 3.65 10.94 22.08
N ASP A 11 2.53 10.65 22.74
CA ASP A 11 2.22 9.34 23.29
C ASP A 11 2.06 8.27 22.19
N LEU A 12 1.35 8.60 21.10
CA LEU A 12 1.21 7.71 19.94
C LEU A 12 2.58 7.35 19.34
N LEU A 13 3.41 8.36 19.08
CA LEU A 13 4.73 8.18 18.45
C LEU A 13 5.67 7.36 19.33
N ALA A 14 5.65 7.58 20.65
CA ALA A 14 6.43 6.78 21.60
C ALA A 14 6.01 5.30 21.56
N LYS A 15 4.70 5.03 21.51
CA LYS A 15 4.16 3.66 21.40
C LYS A 15 4.50 3.01 20.06
N LEU A 16 4.35 3.74 18.95
CA LEU A 16 4.67 3.23 17.61
C LEU A 16 6.15 2.85 17.48
N LYS A 17 7.06 3.66 18.03
CA LYS A 17 8.50 3.39 17.99
C LYS A 17 8.89 2.07 18.68
N ALA A 18 8.11 1.61 19.65
CA ALA A 18 8.35 0.34 20.34
C ALA A 18 7.83 -0.90 19.56
N ILE A 19 7.11 -0.70 18.45
CA ILE A 19 6.56 -1.79 17.65
C ILE A 19 7.58 -2.20 16.58
N GLU A 20 7.88 -3.50 16.53
CA GLU A 20 8.63 -4.08 15.42
C GLU A 20 7.74 -4.17 14.18
N ILE A 21 8.12 -3.44 13.12
CA ILE A 21 7.36 -3.43 11.86
C ILE A 21 8.04 -4.18 10.72
N ASN A 22 9.17 -4.84 10.98
CA ASN A 22 9.94 -5.55 9.96
C ASN A 22 9.06 -6.47 9.11
N VAL A 23 9.20 -6.36 7.78
CA VAL A 23 8.55 -7.24 6.81
C VAL A 23 9.60 -8.26 6.35
N PRO A 24 9.51 -9.53 6.76
CA PRO A 24 10.49 -10.54 6.38
C PRO A 24 10.55 -10.75 4.86
N PRO A 25 11.68 -11.29 4.34
CA PRO A 25 11.75 -11.78 2.97
C PRO A 25 10.63 -12.79 2.67
N ARG A 26 10.16 -12.84 1.42
CA ARG A 26 8.98 -13.64 1.03
C ARG A 26 9.12 -15.15 1.32
N LYS A 27 10.35 -15.70 1.30
CA LYS A 27 10.62 -17.10 1.67
C LYS A 27 10.77 -17.34 3.17
N LYS A 28 10.85 -16.30 3.99
CA LYS A 28 11.18 -16.38 5.42
C LYS A 28 9.99 -15.93 6.29
N GLY A 29 8.83 -16.56 6.12
CA GLY A 29 7.69 -16.39 7.02
C GLY A 29 6.93 -15.07 6.90
N ARG A 30 7.03 -14.35 5.78
CA ARG A 30 6.18 -13.18 5.51
C ARG A 30 4.70 -13.60 5.44
N ASN A 31 3.84 -12.87 6.13
CA ASN A 31 2.39 -13.05 6.10
C ASN A 31 1.71 -11.68 5.90
N THR A 32 0.38 -11.68 5.76
CA THR A 32 -0.42 -10.45 5.56
C THR A 32 -0.30 -9.50 6.75
N GLU A 33 -0.27 -10.02 7.98
CA GLU A 33 -0.14 -9.21 9.21
C GLU A 33 1.13 -8.35 9.21
N HIS A 34 2.25 -8.85 8.64
CA HIS A 34 3.46 -8.04 8.50
C HIS A 34 3.26 -6.81 7.60
N CYS A 35 2.59 -6.98 6.45
CA CYS A 35 2.29 -5.87 5.55
C CYS A 35 1.30 -4.88 6.18
N GLU A 36 0.24 -5.40 6.80
CA GLU A 36 -0.77 -4.59 7.48
C GLU A 36 -0.15 -3.77 8.61
N ARG A 37 0.68 -4.40 9.45
CA ARG A 37 1.42 -3.75 10.54
C ARG A 37 2.36 -2.67 10.01
N TRP A 38 3.09 -2.94 8.94
CA TRP A 38 3.95 -1.97 8.27
C TRP A 38 3.17 -0.73 7.86
N SER A 39 2.10 -0.92 7.07
CA SER A 39 1.29 0.18 6.54
C SER A 39 0.61 0.99 7.64
N ILE A 40 -0.07 0.34 8.60
CA ILE A 40 -0.81 1.09 9.62
C ILE A 40 0.13 1.86 10.55
N CYS A 41 1.30 1.31 10.90
CA CYS A 41 2.24 2.00 11.79
C CYS A 41 2.86 3.22 11.11
N ARG A 42 3.28 3.10 9.84
CA ARG A 42 3.84 4.22 9.07
C ARG A 42 2.79 5.29 8.79
N PHE A 43 1.56 4.90 8.48
CA PHE A 43 0.43 5.81 8.37
C PHE A 43 0.23 6.60 9.67
N LEU A 44 0.07 5.91 10.80
CA LEU A 44 -0.18 6.55 12.10
C LEU A 44 0.98 7.48 12.50
N ALA A 45 2.23 7.08 12.28
CA ALA A 45 3.39 7.92 12.56
C ALA A 45 3.39 9.20 11.71
N THR A 46 3.07 9.05 10.42
CA THR A 46 3.07 10.15 9.44
C THR A 46 1.98 11.18 9.73
N TYR A 47 0.80 10.73 10.16
CA TYR A 47 -0.35 11.59 10.40
C TYR A 47 -0.58 11.96 11.86
N ALA A 48 0.28 11.54 12.79
CA ALA A 48 0.13 11.73 14.24
C ALA A 48 -0.11 13.18 14.68
N GLU A 49 0.50 14.15 14.00
CA GLU A 49 0.45 15.58 14.33
C GLU A 49 -0.48 16.36 13.38
N THR A 50 -1.23 15.67 12.52
CA THR A 50 -2.18 16.27 11.59
C THR A 50 -3.60 16.24 12.16
N ASN A 51 -4.51 17.00 11.55
CA ASN A 51 -5.92 17.01 11.95
C ASN A 51 -6.69 15.73 11.56
N LEU A 52 -6.07 14.79 10.83
CA LEU A 52 -6.69 13.49 10.53
C LEU A 52 -6.79 12.59 11.77
N ILE A 53 -5.90 12.77 12.75
CA ILE A 53 -5.89 12.01 13.98
C ILE A 53 -6.19 12.95 15.14
N GLN A 54 -7.31 12.72 15.81
CA GLN A 54 -7.72 13.46 17.01
C GLN A 54 -7.49 12.62 18.25
N TYR A 55 -7.04 13.25 19.34
CA TYR A 55 -6.79 12.56 20.59
C TYR A 55 -7.89 12.87 21.63
N PRO A 56 -8.20 11.93 22.54
CA PRO A 56 -7.65 10.58 22.63
C PRO A 56 -8.10 9.69 21.47
N MET A 57 -7.24 8.77 21.04
CA MET A 57 -7.53 7.82 19.97
C MET A 57 -7.29 6.38 20.41
N ARG A 58 -7.92 5.44 19.70
CA ARG A 58 -7.61 4.01 19.81
C ARG A 58 -7.57 3.37 18.43
N VAL A 59 -6.57 2.55 18.14
CA VAL A 59 -6.50 1.67 16.96
C VAL A 59 -6.57 0.23 17.42
N GLU A 60 -7.41 -0.57 16.77
CA GLU A 60 -7.48 -2.01 16.98
C GLU A 60 -7.49 -2.76 15.64
N LYS A 61 -6.74 -3.87 15.57
CA LYS A 61 -6.81 -4.84 14.47
C LYS A 61 -8.18 -5.53 14.50
N ARG A 62 -8.77 -5.69 13.34
CA ARG A 62 -10.03 -6.39 13.10
C ARG A 62 -9.93 -7.25 11.83
N GLU A 63 -10.96 -8.05 11.60
CA GLU A 63 -11.07 -8.88 10.40
C GLU A 63 -11.70 -8.13 9.23
N LYS A 64 -12.74 -7.31 9.50
CA LYS A 64 -13.51 -6.58 8.49
C LYS A 64 -14.05 -5.26 9.06
N PRO A 65 -13.48 -4.09 8.72
CA PRO A 65 -12.25 -3.91 7.95
C PRO A 65 -11.00 -4.31 8.74
N ASP A 66 -9.82 -4.24 8.11
CA ASP A 66 -8.53 -4.63 8.71
C ASP A 66 -8.23 -3.91 10.03
N PHE A 67 -8.55 -2.62 10.15
CA PHE A 67 -8.39 -1.87 11.40
C PHE A 67 -9.58 -0.96 11.67
N LEU A 68 -9.79 -0.65 12.95
CA LEU A 68 -10.71 0.39 13.39
C LEU A 68 -9.93 1.44 14.18
N ILE A 69 -10.04 2.70 13.76
CA ILE A 69 -9.63 3.85 14.56
C ILE A 69 -10.85 4.48 15.21
N SER A 70 -10.86 4.56 16.54
CA SER A 70 -11.84 5.31 17.31
C SER A 70 -11.23 6.65 17.73
N LEU A 71 -11.84 7.74 17.26
CA LEU A 71 -11.54 9.12 17.63
C LEU A 71 -12.70 9.67 18.50
N PRO A 72 -12.56 10.86 19.12
CA PRO A 72 -13.62 11.41 19.98
C PRO A 72 -14.96 11.65 19.27
N SER A 73 -14.93 12.01 17.98
CA SER A 73 -16.13 12.37 17.21
C SER A 73 -16.46 11.42 16.07
N THR A 74 -15.62 10.41 15.81
CA THR A 74 -15.79 9.55 14.63
C THR A 74 -15.07 8.22 14.80
N ARG A 75 -15.59 7.20 14.12
CA ARG A 75 -14.95 5.90 13.95
C ARG A 75 -14.59 5.71 12.48
N ILE A 76 -13.38 5.22 12.26
CA ILE A 76 -12.77 5.11 10.94
C ILE A 76 -12.40 3.66 10.68
N GLY A 77 -13.07 3.05 9.71
CA GLY A 77 -12.71 1.73 9.19
C GLY A 77 -11.54 1.85 8.23
N ILE A 78 -10.51 1.03 8.38
CA ILE A 78 -9.33 1.05 7.50
C ILE A 78 -9.12 -0.32 6.87
N GLU A 79 -9.12 -0.34 5.55
CA GLU A 79 -8.64 -1.45 4.74
C GLU A 79 -7.17 -1.26 4.36
N VAL A 80 -6.42 -2.36 4.34
CA VAL A 80 -5.03 -2.35 3.87
C VAL A 80 -4.87 -3.31 2.69
N THR A 81 -4.10 -2.89 1.69
CA THR A 81 -3.68 -3.76 0.59
C THR A 81 -2.25 -3.48 0.20
N GLU A 82 -1.55 -4.51 -0.26
CA GLU A 82 -0.27 -4.37 -0.96
C GLU A 82 -0.53 -4.39 -2.47
N ALA A 83 -0.09 -3.35 -3.17
CA ALA A 83 -0.11 -3.31 -4.62
C ALA A 83 1.18 -3.97 -5.15
N VAL A 84 1.09 -5.24 -5.53
CA VAL A 84 2.22 -5.99 -6.09
C VAL A 84 1.73 -7.02 -7.12
N PRO A 85 2.38 -7.19 -8.27
CA PRO A 85 2.07 -8.28 -9.18
C PRO A 85 2.38 -9.62 -8.47
N PRO A 86 1.45 -10.59 -8.43
CA PRO A 86 1.74 -11.82 -7.70
C PRO A 86 2.84 -12.65 -8.38
N ASP A 87 3.07 -12.50 -9.70
CA ASP A 87 4.20 -13.13 -10.39
C ASP A 87 5.54 -12.46 -10.06
N TRP A 88 5.56 -11.14 -9.89
CA TRP A 88 6.74 -10.45 -9.37
C TRP A 88 7.07 -10.88 -7.94
N ALA A 89 6.05 -10.96 -7.08
CA ALA A 89 6.21 -11.46 -5.72
C ALA A 89 6.76 -12.89 -5.70
N TRP A 90 6.28 -13.75 -6.60
CA TRP A 90 6.77 -15.12 -6.74
C TRP A 90 8.19 -15.20 -7.29
N ALA A 91 8.51 -14.40 -8.32
CA ALA A 91 9.87 -14.29 -8.85
C ALA A 91 10.86 -13.85 -7.77
N ASN A 92 10.52 -12.83 -6.99
CA ASN A 92 11.34 -12.33 -5.87
C ASN A 92 11.62 -13.43 -4.84
N ALA A 93 10.60 -14.22 -4.46
CA ALA A 93 10.81 -15.36 -3.59
C ALA A 93 11.79 -16.37 -4.22
N ARG A 94 11.67 -16.64 -5.53
CA ARG A 94 12.48 -17.65 -6.22
C ARG A 94 13.92 -17.24 -6.48
N ARG A 95 14.25 -15.93 -6.52
CA ARG A 95 15.63 -15.43 -6.76
C ARG A 95 16.69 -16.07 -5.87
N GLU A 96 16.36 -16.37 -4.62
CA GLU A 96 17.30 -17.03 -3.69
C GLU A 96 17.80 -18.41 -4.19
N ASN A 97 17.10 -19.04 -5.15
CA ASN A 97 17.52 -20.31 -5.74
C ASN A 97 18.53 -20.15 -6.89
N PHE A 98 18.75 -18.94 -7.39
CA PHE A 98 19.59 -18.65 -8.54
C PHE A 98 20.86 -17.95 -8.09
N ILE A 99 21.84 -18.75 -7.66
CA ILE A 99 23.16 -18.27 -7.21
C ILE A 99 23.94 -17.79 -8.45
N GLY A 100 24.36 -16.52 -8.48
CA GLY A 100 25.32 -15.99 -9.46
C GLY A 100 24.81 -14.93 -10.44
N SER A 101 23.50 -14.67 -10.51
CA SER A 101 22.95 -13.53 -11.25
C SER A 101 22.44 -12.47 -10.27
N ASN A 102 23.19 -11.39 -10.10
CA ASN A 102 22.75 -10.22 -9.32
C ASN A 102 21.92 -9.25 -10.16
N LEU A 103 21.71 -9.55 -11.45
CA LEU A 103 20.99 -8.68 -12.36
C LEU A 103 19.48 -8.91 -12.20
N ILE A 104 18.81 -7.86 -11.76
CA ILE A 104 17.35 -7.81 -11.66
C ILE A 104 16.86 -6.88 -12.76
N PHE A 105 16.21 -7.47 -13.77
CA PHE A 105 15.51 -6.70 -14.79
C PHE A 105 14.04 -6.55 -14.38
N LEU A 106 13.57 -5.31 -14.34
CA LEU A 106 12.16 -5.02 -14.15
C LEU A 106 11.35 -5.58 -15.33
N GLN A 107 10.11 -5.94 -15.07
CA GLN A 107 9.18 -6.47 -16.06
C GLN A 107 7.92 -5.62 -15.96
N SER A 108 7.31 -5.31 -17.11
CA SER A 108 5.97 -4.74 -17.11
C SER A 108 4.95 -5.82 -16.75
N PHE A 109 3.98 -5.46 -15.92
CA PHE A 109 2.89 -6.34 -15.54
C PHE A 109 1.57 -5.65 -15.85
N GLN A 110 0.60 -6.41 -16.36
CA GLN A 110 -0.76 -5.90 -16.47
C GLN A 110 -1.52 -6.15 -15.16
N PRO A 111 -2.10 -5.13 -14.51
CA PRO A 111 -2.96 -5.33 -13.34
C PRO A 111 -4.13 -6.28 -13.67
N GLY A 112 -4.27 -7.35 -12.90
CA GLY A 112 -5.28 -8.39 -13.15
C GLY A 112 -5.05 -9.27 -14.39
N GLY A 113 -3.87 -9.17 -15.02
CA GLY A 113 -3.49 -9.99 -16.15
C GLY A 113 -3.37 -11.49 -15.83
N PRO A 114 -3.26 -12.34 -16.87
CA PRO A 114 -3.10 -13.77 -16.70
C PRO A 114 -1.84 -14.12 -15.91
N ARG A 115 -1.90 -15.21 -15.15
CA ARG A 115 -0.75 -15.72 -14.39
C ARG A 115 0.30 -16.29 -15.34
N MET A 116 1.56 -15.92 -15.10
CA MET A 116 2.70 -16.50 -15.83
C MET A 116 2.91 -17.97 -15.46
N SER A 117 3.48 -18.73 -16.39
CA SER A 117 3.95 -20.09 -16.13
C SER A 117 5.16 -20.08 -15.17
N LYS A 118 5.40 -21.23 -14.53
CA LYS A 118 6.57 -21.41 -13.66
C LYS A 118 7.89 -21.10 -14.38
N MET A 119 7.99 -21.50 -15.65
CA MET A 119 9.20 -21.30 -16.47
C MET A 119 9.46 -19.82 -16.73
N GLU A 120 8.42 -19.03 -17.05
CA GLU A 120 8.56 -17.58 -17.25
C GLU A 120 8.99 -16.89 -15.95
N VAL A 121 8.38 -17.26 -14.82
CA VAL A 121 8.76 -16.72 -13.51
C VAL A 121 10.20 -17.10 -13.12
N ASP A 122 10.65 -18.31 -13.46
CA ASP A 122 12.05 -18.73 -13.27
C ASP A 122 13.02 -17.94 -14.15
N ASN A 123 12.63 -17.59 -15.38
CA ASN A 123 13.43 -16.74 -16.27
C ASN A 123 13.56 -15.30 -15.73
N ILE A 124 12.48 -14.76 -15.15
CA ILE A 124 12.51 -13.46 -14.47
C ILE A 124 13.38 -13.53 -13.20
N ALA A 125 13.21 -14.60 -12.39
CA ALA A 125 13.93 -14.76 -11.14
C ALA A 125 15.44 -14.94 -11.33
N SER A 126 15.87 -15.57 -12.42
CA SER A 126 17.28 -15.76 -12.77
C SER A 126 17.92 -14.54 -13.45
N GLY A 127 17.14 -13.53 -13.84
CA GLY A 127 17.62 -12.38 -14.61
C GLY A 127 17.94 -12.71 -16.08
N ALA A 128 17.44 -13.83 -16.60
CA ALA A 128 17.61 -14.19 -18.00
C ALA A 128 16.73 -13.35 -18.95
N ASN A 129 15.59 -12.87 -18.45
CA ASN A 129 14.67 -12.02 -19.20
C ASN A 129 14.95 -10.54 -18.92
N ARG A 130 15.17 -9.72 -19.96
CA ARG A 130 15.54 -8.31 -19.84
C ARG A 130 14.36 -7.35 -19.72
N GLY A 131 13.14 -7.82 -19.92
CA GLY A 131 11.93 -6.98 -19.93
C GLY A 131 11.92 -5.96 -21.06
N ASP A 132 10.75 -5.40 -21.32
CA ASP A 132 10.61 -4.25 -22.21
C ASP A 132 10.94 -2.96 -21.45
N GLY A 133 11.46 -1.98 -22.16
CA GLY A 133 11.74 -0.66 -21.58
C GLY A 133 10.49 0.21 -21.53
N TRP A 134 10.52 1.22 -20.65
CA TRP A 134 9.50 2.26 -20.57
C TRP A 134 9.96 3.51 -21.33
N VAL A 135 9.02 4.20 -21.97
CA VAL A 135 9.28 5.43 -22.73
C VAL A 135 8.35 6.53 -22.24
N GLY A 136 8.90 7.72 -21.99
CA GLY A 136 8.11 8.87 -21.53
C GLY A 136 7.50 8.63 -20.15
N ASP A 137 6.20 8.90 -20.04
CA ASP A 137 5.36 8.80 -18.83
C ASP A 137 4.73 7.40 -18.65
N ALA A 138 5.24 6.39 -19.36
CA ALA A 138 4.72 5.03 -19.28
C ALA A 138 4.76 4.44 -17.85
N PRO A 139 5.82 4.65 -17.04
CA PRO A 139 5.81 4.17 -15.65
C PRO A 139 4.68 4.79 -14.82
N GLU A 140 4.44 6.10 -14.94
CA GLU A 140 3.42 6.82 -14.18
C GLU A 140 2.00 6.37 -14.55
N LYS A 141 1.76 6.11 -15.85
CA LYS A 141 0.49 5.55 -16.32
C LYS A 141 0.27 4.14 -15.83
N GLU A 142 1.28 3.26 -15.92
CA GLU A 142 1.19 1.89 -15.42
C GLU A 142 0.99 1.87 -13.90
N TRP A 143 1.64 2.77 -13.17
CA TRP A 143 1.44 2.94 -11.73
C TRP A 143 -0.01 3.32 -11.41
N ALA A 144 -0.58 4.30 -12.13
CA ALA A 144 -1.95 4.73 -11.94
C ALA A 144 -2.96 3.62 -12.25
N GLU A 145 -2.74 2.86 -13.32
CA GLU A 145 -3.54 1.67 -13.66
C GLU A 145 -3.48 0.60 -12.56
N ALA A 146 -2.30 0.37 -11.98
CA ALA A 146 -2.14 -0.55 -10.87
C ALA A 146 -2.92 -0.07 -9.63
N MET A 147 -2.77 1.20 -9.22
CA MET A 147 -3.50 1.75 -8.07
C MET A 147 -5.01 1.71 -8.28
N ALA A 148 -5.49 1.99 -9.49
CA ALA A 148 -6.88 1.85 -9.89
C ALA A 148 -7.38 0.40 -9.72
N TYR A 149 -6.64 -0.58 -10.24
CA TYR A 149 -7.00 -1.99 -10.14
C TYR A 149 -7.13 -2.44 -8.67
N PHE A 150 -6.13 -2.15 -7.82
CA PHE A 150 -6.19 -2.56 -6.41
C PHE A 150 -7.30 -1.83 -5.64
N SER A 151 -7.57 -0.57 -5.96
CA SER A 151 -8.67 0.19 -5.39
C SER A 151 -10.02 -0.43 -5.74
N LEU A 152 -10.25 -0.80 -7.01
CA LEU A 152 -11.46 -1.49 -7.45
C LEU A 152 -11.62 -2.86 -6.81
N GLN A 153 -10.55 -3.65 -6.71
CA GLN A 153 -10.58 -4.97 -6.07
C GLN A 153 -11.01 -4.88 -4.61
N LYS A 154 -10.52 -3.87 -3.87
CA LYS A 154 -10.94 -3.64 -2.49
C LYS A 154 -12.35 -3.09 -2.39
N ALA A 155 -12.74 -2.19 -3.28
CA ALA A 155 -14.11 -1.68 -3.35
C ALA A 155 -15.13 -2.80 -3.61
N ASP A 156 -14.87 -3.69 -4.57
CA ASP A 156 -15.73 -4.83 -4.90
C ASP A 156 -15.90 -5.78 -3.70
N LYS A 157 -14.79 -6.10 -3.01
CA LYS A 157 -14.84 -6.90 -1.79
C LYS A 157 -15.65 -6.22 -0.69
N PHE A 158 -15.40 -4.93 -0.45
CA PHE A 158 -16.11 -4.13 0.54
C PHE A 158 -17.63 -4.10 0.27
N LEU A 159 -18.04 -4.01 -1.00
CA LEU A 159 -19.45 -3.99 -1.39
C LEU A 159 -20.14 -5.35 -1.34
N LYS A 160 -19.42 -6.45 -1.62
CA LYS A 160 -19.98 -7.81 -1.70
C LYS A 160 -20.10 -8.52 -0.36
N SER A 161 -19.44 -8.03 0.68
CA SER A 161 -19.30 -8.75 1.94
C SER A 161 -19.99 -8.02 3.09
N GLU A 162 -20.17 -8.71 4.21
CA GLU A 162 -20.69 -8.15 5.47
C GLU A 162 -19.68 -7.20 6.14
N TYR A 163 -19.01 -6.35 5.37
CA TYR A 163 -18.10 -5.35 5.94
C TYR A 163 -18.92 -4.34 6.72
N GLU A 164 -18.56 -4.20 7.99
CA GLU A 164 -19.14 -3.18 8.83
C GLU A 164 -18.68 -1.81 8.31
N ARG A 165 -19.64 -0.97 7.92
CA ARG A 165 -19.37 0.40 7.53
C ARG A 165 -19.25 1.27 8.77
N PHE A 166 -18.20 2.08 8.80
CA PHE A 166 -18.00 3.08 9.84
C PHE A 166 -18.39 4.47 9.35
N ASP A 167 -18.34 5.45 10.25
CA ASP A 167 -18.66 6.85 9.96
C ASP A 167 -17.81 7.38 8.80
N VAL A 168 -16.55 6.90 8.73
CA VAL A 168 -15.60 7.14 7.64
C VAL A 168 -14.89 5.83 7.32
N ASN A 169 -14.56 5.58 6.06
CA ASN A 169 -13.84 4.39 5.61
C ASN A 169 -12.65 4.79 4.73
N TRP A 170 -11.47 4.29 5.03
CA TRP A 170 -10.24 4.59 4.32
C TRP A 170 -9.62 3.33 3.71
N LEU A 171 -8.89 3.52 2.62
CA LEU A 171 -8.06 2.49 2.00
C LEU A 171 -6.59 2.90 2.04
N LEU A 172 -5.76 2.07 2.65
CA LEU A 172 -4.30 2.17 2.65
C LEU A 172 -3.74 1.19 1.60
N ILE A 173 -2.95 1.72 0.67
CA ILE A 173 -2.27 0.95 -0.37
C ILE A 173 -0.77 1.08 -0.12
N TYR A 174 -0.11 -0.06 0.15
CA TYR A 174 1.35 -0.13 0.15
C TYR A 174 1.82 -0.42 -1.27
N ASP A 175 2.47 0.56 -1.89
CA ASP A 175 3.02 0.42 -3.24
C ASP A 175 4.29 -0.45 -3.23
N ASN A 176 4.20 -1.61 -3.88
CA ASN A 176 5.33 -2.49 -4.22
C ASN A 176 5.28 -2.86 -5.72
N TRP A 177 4.67 -2.01 -6.54
CA TRP A 177 4.56 -2.23 -7.97
C TRP A 177 5.93 -1.97 -8.65
N PRO A 178 6.47 -2.92 -9.43
CA PRO A 178 7.87 -2.88 -9.84
C PRO A 178 8.11 -2.00 -11.06
N LEU A 179 8.14 -0.68 -10.87
CA LEU A 179 8.39 0.29 -11.93
C LEU A 179 9.72 1.03 -11.77
N PRO A 180 10.38 1.38 -12.88
CA PRO A 180 11.58 2.21 -12.83
C PRO A 180 11.19 3.68 -12.61
N ALA A 181 11.88 4.34 -11.65
CA ALA A 181 11.95 5.80 -11.54
C ALA A 181 10.61 6.54 -11.70
N VAL A 182 9.56 6.07 -11.03
CA VAL A 182 8.22 6.68 -11.09
C VAL A 182 8.24 8.07 -10.47
N GLU A 183 7.82 9.08 -11.24
CA GLU A 183 7.49 10.41 -10.74
C GLU A 183 6.07 10.39 -10.13
N TYR A 184 6.00 10.08 -8.83
CA TYR A 184 4.75 9.79 -8.14
C TYR A 184 3.69 10.89 -8.20
N LEU A 185 4.06 12.17 -8.32
CA LEU A 185 3.08 13.25 -8.48
C LEU A 185 2.42 13.21 -9.87
N THR A 186 3.20 12.93 -10.91
CA THR A 186 2.65 12.71 -12.26
C THR A 186 1.79 11.45 -12.31
N GLY A 187 2.22 10.37 -11.66
CA GLY A 187 1.39 9.17 -11.47
C GLY A 187 0.08 9.47 -10.72
N ALA A 188 0.15 10.29 -9.67
CA ALA A 188 -1.01 10.72 -8.89
C ALA A 188 -2.01 11.54 -9.73
N ASP A 189 -1.52 12.38 -10.66
CA ASP A 189 -2.39 13.10 -11.59
C ASP A 189 -3.18 12.14 -12.48
N TYR A 190 -2.53 11.11 -13.05
CA TYR A 190 -3.23 10.08 -13.82
C TYR A 190 -4.22 9.28 -12.98
N PHE A 191 -3.84 8.91 -11.75
CA PHE A 191 -4.72 8.17 -10.87
C PHE A 191 -5.93 9.01 -10.42
N LEU A 192 -5.74 10.31 -10.13
CA LEU A 192 -6.82 11.23 -9.80
C LEU A 192 -7.77 11.46 -10.99
N GLN A 193 -7.22 11.60 -12.20
CA GLN A 193 -8.03 11.65 -13.43
C GLN A 193 -8.88 10.39 -13.56
N TRP A 194 -8.28 9.21 -13.38
CA TRP A 194 -8.99 7.94 -13.40
C TRP A 194 -10.11 7.88 -12.36
N LEU A 195 -9.86 8.30 -11.11
CA LEU A 195 -10.89 8.38 -10.07
C LEU A 195 -12.06 9.29 -10.48
N GLY A 196 -11.79 10.37 -11.22
CA GLY A 196 -12.80 11.29 -11.75
C GLY A 196 -13.61 10.72 -12.92
N THR A 197 -13.18 9.62 -13.55
CA THR A 197 -13.92 8.95 -14.63
C THR A 197 -14.91 7.88 -14.14
N LEU A 198 -14.90 7.55 -12.84
CA LEU A 198 -15.78 6.54 -12.28
C LEU A 198 -17.24 7.01 -12.24
N ASP A 199 -18.14 6.23 -12.85
CA ASP A 199 -19.59 6.47 -12.76
C ASP A 199 -20.10 6.39 -11.31
N THR A 200 -19.49 5.50 -10.52
CA THR A 200 -19.77 5.33 -9.09
C THR A 200 -18.48 5.54 -8.31
N PRO A 201 -18.42 6.52 -7.39
CA PRO A 201 -17.27 6.71 -6.53
C PRO A 201 -16.94 5.45 -5.74
N LEU A 202 -15.65 5.26 -5.42
CA LEU A 202 -15.22 4.20 -4.53
C LEU A 202 -15.90 4.35 -3.15
N PRO A 203 -16.17 3.24 -2.43
CA PRO A 203 -16.85 3.27 -1.13
C PRO A 203 -15.94 3.75 0.02
N PHE A 204 -14.84 4.44 -0.30
CA PHE A 204 -13.86 4.96 0.65
C PHE A 204 -13.82 6.49 0.58
N ASP A 205 -13.88 7.14 1.73
CA ASP A 205 -13.83 8.60 1.87
C ASP A 205 -12.44 9.17 1.56
N SER A 206 -11.40 8.35 1.68
CA SER A 206 -10.02 8.73 1.36
C SER A 206 -9.19 7.49 1.02
N LEU A 207 -8.23 7.69 0.11
CA LEU A 207 -7.22 6.70 -0.23
C LEU A 207 -5.84 7.22 0.14
N PHE A 208 -4.99 6.34 0.65
CA PHE A 208 -3.63 6.64 1.05
C PHE A 208 -2.69 5.68 0.35
N VAL A 209 -1.85 6.18 -0.55
CA VAL A 209 -0.86 5.36 -1.25
C VAL A 209 0.51 5.65 -0.66
N GLU A 210 1.05 4.70 0.09
CA GLU A 210 2.41 4.76 0.61
C GLU A 210 3.39 4.47 -0.54
N CYS A 211 4.09 5.52 -0.95
CA CYS A 211 5.15 5.51 -1.96
C CYS A 211 6.53 5.56 -1.27
N ALA A 212 7.61 5.69 -2.04
CA ALA A 212 8.98 5.57 -1.53
C ALA A 212 9.31 6.49 -0.32
N ASP A 213 8.92 7.75 -0.37
CA ASP A 213 9.26 8.78 0.63
C ASP A 213 8.05 9.53 1.21
N SER A 214 6.86 9.28 0.68
CA SER A 214 5.65 10.02 0.99
C SER A 214 4.41 9.10 0.95
N ILE A 215 3.37 9.50 1.66
CA ILE A 215 2.03 8.94 1.51
C ILE A 215 1.21 9.95 0.72
N LEU A 216 0.75 9.55 -0.46
CA LEU A 216 -0.19 10.33 -1.25
C LEU A 216 -1.60 10.16 -0.67
N HIS A 217 -2.18 11.23 -0.13
CA HIS A 217 -3.55 11.26 0.37
C HIS A 217 -4.48 11.78 -0.72
N PHE A 218 -5.31 10.91 -1.27
CA PHE A 218 -6.34 11.24 -2.24
C PHE A 218 -7.67 11.50 -1.54
N LYS A 219 -8.20 12.70 -1.75
CA LYS A 219 -9.56 13.13 -1.40
C LYS A 219 -10.13 13.86 -2.61
N VAL A 220 -10.81 13.11 -3.47
CA VAL A 220 -11.33 13.58 -4.77
C VAL A 220 -12.10 14.89 -4.58
N PRO A 221 -11.81 15.95 -5.37
CA PRO A 221 -11.02 15.97 -6.61
C PRO A 221 -9.55 16.39 -6.42
N SER A 222 -8.94 16.14 -5.26
CA SER A 222 -7.56 16.56 -4.97
C SER A 222 -6.73 15.44 -4.36
N TYR A 223 -5.41 15.61 -4.37
CA TYR A 223 -4.50 14.83 -3.55
C TYR A 223 -3.42 15.73 -2.94
N ALA A 224 -2.77 15.23 -1.89
CA ALA A 224 -1.62 15.89 -1.28
C ALA A 224 -0.56 14.83 -0.89
N PRO A 225 0.73 15.06 -1.17
CA PRO A 225 1.80 14.25 -0.61
C PRO A 225 2.06 14.63 0.84
N GLN A 226 2.19 13.62 1.70
CA GLN A 226 2.65 13.80 3.08
C GLN A 226 3.98 13.04 3.26
N PRO A 227 5.10 13.72 3.58
CA PRO A 227 6.38 13.04 3.79
C PRO A 227 6.29 11.99 4.90
N ILE A 228 6.83 10.80 4.66
CA ILE A 228 6.75 9.71 5.64
C ILE A 228 7.58 10.06 6.87
N ARG A 229 6.94 9.99 8.04
CA ARG A 229 7.63 10.04 9.33
C ARG A 229 8.14 8.65 9.68
N ASP A 230 9.35 8.35 9.24
CA ASP A 230 9.97 7.05 9.50
C ASP A 230 10.61 6.99 10.90
N LEU A 231 9.94 6.32 11.84
CA LEU A 231 10.43 6.12 13.21
C LEU A 231 11.46 4.98 13.31
N TRP A 232 11.65 4.20 12.25
CA TRP A 232 12.40 2.93 12.25
C TRP A 232 13.69 2.98 11.43
N LYS A 233 14.02 4.10 10.78
CA LYS A 233 15.26 4.31 10.00
C LYS A 233 16.59 4.16 10.78
N ASN A 234 16.55 3.99 12.10
CA ASN A 234 17.74 3.96 12.97
C ASN A 234 17.74 2.76 13.96
N VAL A 235 17.04 1.68 13.65
CA VAL A 235 17.01 0.45 14.48
C VAL A 235 17.66 -0.70 13.73
#